data_AF-A0A090LUG0-F1
#
_entry.id   AF-A0A090LUG0-F1
#
_cell.length_a   1.000
_cell.length_b   1.000
_cell.length_c   1.000
_cell.angle_alpha   90.00
_cell.angle_beta   90.00
_cell.angle_gamma   90.00
#
_symmetry.space_group_name_H-M   'P 1'
#
loop_
_entity.id
_entity.type
_entity.pdbx_description
1 polymer ?
#
loop_
_entity_poly.entity_id
_entity_poly.type
_entity_poly.pdbx_seq_one_letter_code
_entity_poly.pdbx_strand_id
1 'polypeptide(L)'
;MSKTFTFIIICSLLYICKSFKCGSNKLEENIASSVVDLNCKGQKVLINKCCLQHDRCYDRQDLKKSCDDTFCECLAVASKGNNLCKTLGTSHMCNVVRLFGQTAYDQAKKGNTDKIKKTKKIKSNGGGKLEGNSSNQNKKSKGNKLQKIEKTLKKEETEEEELFNTTERL
;
A
#
# COMPACT_ATOMS: atom_id res chain seq x y z
N MET A 1 29.07 12.12 -28.09
CA MET A 1 28.60 11.58 -26.80
C MET A 1 27.85 10.29 -27.07
N SER A 2 28.35 9.18 -26.53
CA SER A 2 27.93 7.82 -26.93
C SER A 2 26.52 7.50 -26.45
N LYS A 3 25.67 6.96 -27.33
CA LYS A 3 24.30 6.49 -27.02
C LYS A 3 24.26 5.49 -25.85
N THR A 4 25.37 4.82 -25.59
CA THR A 4 25.56 3.93 -24.43
C THR A 4 25.51 4.67 -23.10
N PHE A 5 26.05 5.89 -23.02
CA PHE A 5 25.98 6.70 -21.79
C PHE A 5 24.56 7.17 -21.50
N THR A 6 23.78 7.48 -22.53
CA THR A 6 22.38 7.89 -22.38
C THR A 6 21.52 6.72 -21.88
N PHE A 7 21.75 5.50 -22.37
CA PHE A 7 21.05 4.30 -21.90
C PHE A 7 21.39 3.95 -20.44
N ILE A 8 22.65 4.07 -20.03
CA ILE A 8 23.07 3.82 -18.63
C ILE A 8 22.42 4.84 -17.68
N ILE A 9 22.40 6.12 -18.05
CA ILE A 9 21.75 7.17 -17.24
C ILE A 9 20.23 6.94 -17.13
N ILE A 10 19.57 6.53 -18.22
CA ILE A 10 18.14 6.19 -18.20
C ILE A 10 17.88 4.96 -17.32
N CYS A 11 18.70 3.91 -17.42
CA CYS A 11 18.57 2.70 -16.59
C CYS A 11 18.80 2.98 -15.10
N SER A 12 19.75 3.85 -14.77
CA SER A 12 20.02 4.27 -13.39
C SER A 12 18.90 5.15 -12.80
N LEU A 13 18.22 5.96 -13.62
CA LEU A 13 17.05 6.75 -13.18
C LEU A 13 15.77 5.91 -13.06
N LEU A 14 15.68 4.78 -13.75
CA LEU A 14 14.56 3.83 -13.64
C LEU A 14 14.71 2.83 -12.49
N TYR A 15 15.89 2.74 -11.86
CA TYR A 15 16.12 1.93 -10.67
C TYR A 15 15.50 2.60 -9.44
N ILE A 16 14.17 2.49 -9.30
CA ILE A 16 13.44 2.99 -8.15
C ILE A 16 13.82 2.15 -6.93
N CYS A 17 14.86 2.55 -6.21
CA CYS A 17 15.15 2.05 -4.88
C CYS A 17 14.11 2.64 -3.92
N LYS A 18 12.93 2.01 -3.82
CA LYS A 18 11.90 2.43 -2.85
C LYS A 18 12.49 2.28 -1.45
N SER A 19 12.41 3.36 -0.67
CA SER A 19 12.78 3.34 0.75
C SER A 19 11.95 2.28 1.49
N PHE A 20 12.56 1.66 2.49
CA PHE A 20 11.87 0.70 3.33
C PHE A 20 10.79 1.41 4.16
N LYS A 21 9.56 0.96 4.03
CA LYS A 21 8.33 1.50 4.64
C LYS A 21 7.51 0.34 5.17
N CYS A 22 7.72 0.05 6.45
CA CYS A 22 6.99 -0.97 7.18
C CYS A 22 6.86 -0.57 8.64
N GLY A 23 5.68 -0.12 9.05
CA GLY A 23 5.44 0.47 10.37
C GLY A 23 4.71 1.80 10.27
N SER A 24 4.16 2.26 11.38
CA SER A 24 3.29 3.46 11.42
C SER A 24 4.09 4.77 11.56
N ASN A 25 5.34 4.67 12.00
CA ASN A 25 6.23 5.80 12.23
C ASN A 25 7.71 5.40 12.02
N LYS A 26 8.62 6.38 12.09
CA LYS A 26 10.03 6.17 11.77
C LYS A 26 10.75 5.21 12.71
N LEU A 27 10.35 5.15 13.98
CA LEU A 27 10.91 4.22 14.95
C LEU A 27 10.53 2.78 14.59
N GLU A 28 9.24 2.54 14.35
CA GLU A 28 8.73 1.23 13.91
C GLU A 28 9.37 0.80 12.59
N GLU A 29 9.49 1.71 11.61
CA GLU A 29 10.18 1.47 10.33
C GLU A 29 11.63 1.01 10.53
N ASN A 30 12.36 1.66 11.44
CA ASN A 30 13.76 1.32 11.70
C ASN A 30 13.87 -0.05 12.36
N ILE A 31 13.02 -0.34 13.36
CA ILE A 31 13.00 -1.65 14.03
C ILE A 31 12.67 -2.76 13.02
N ALA A 32 11.62 -2.58 12.22
CA ALA A 32 11.23 -3.53 11.19
C ALA A 32 12.36 -3.72 10.15
N SER A 33 13.02 -2.64 9.73
CA SER A 33 14.17 -2.73 8.83
C SER A 33 15.30 -3.55 9.46
N SER A 34 15.65 -3.30 10.72
CA SER A 34 16.72 -4.04 11.41
C SER A 34 16.40 -5.54 11.52
N VAL A 35 15.16 -5.90 11.87
CA VAL A 35 14.73 -7.31 11.92
C VAL A 35 14.86 -7.98 10.55
N VAL A 36 14.45 -7.29 9.48
CA VAL A 36 14.55 -7.78 8.10
C VAL A 36 16.01 -7.87 7.65
N ASP A 37 16.85 -6.88 7.96
CA ASP A 37 18.26 -6.87 7.58
C ASP A 37 19.04 -8.01 8.24
N LEU A 38 18.70 -8.35 9.49
CA LEU A 38 19.35 -9.44 10.24
C LEU A 38 18.87 -10.83 9.81
N ASN A 39 17.57 -11.02 9.59
CA ASN A 39 16.98 -12.36 9.43
C ASN A 39 16.62 -12.71 7.98
N CYS A 40 16.45 -11.70 7.12
CA CYS A 40 15.83 -11.81 5.78
C CYS A 40 16.74 -11.27 4.68
N LYS A 41 18.03 -11.62 4.71
CA LYS A 41 19.02 -11.19 3.71
C LYS A 41 18.53 -11.47 2.29
N GLY A 42 18.54 -10.45 1.45
CA GLY A 42 18.07 -10.52 0.05
C GLY A 42 16.54 -10.45 -0.14
N GLN A 43 15.74 -10.49 0.93
CA GLN A 43 14.27 -10.49 0.85
C GLN A 43 13.63 -9.15 1.23
N LYS A 44 14.45 -8.15 1.62
CA LYS A 44 14.00 -6.83 2.08
C LYS A 44 13.05 -6.13 1.10
N VAL A 45 13.35 -6.18 -0.20
CA VAL A 45 12.53 -5.53 -1.23
C VAL A 45 11.14 -6.19 -1.33
N LEU A 46 11.08 -7.52 -1.29
CA LEU A 46 9.82 -8.27 -1.35
C LEU A 46 8.98 -8.04 -0.09
N ILE A 47 9.60 -8.05 1.09
CA ILE A 47 8.92 -7.75 2.36
C ILE A 47 8.38 -6.32 2.37
N ASN A 48 9.18 -5.35 1.89
CA ASN A 48 8.73 -3.96 1.76
C ASN A 48 7.51 -3.84 0.83
N LYS A 49 7.46 -4.62 -0.26
CA LYS A 49 6.29 -4.66 -1.16
C LYS A 49 5.03 -5.12 -0.40
N CYS A 50 5.14 -6.12 0.46
CA CYS A 50 4.03 -6.57 1.31
C CYS A 50 3.54 -5.46 2.24
N CYS A 51 4.45 -4.74 2.91
CA CYS A 51 4.07 -3.64 3.80
C CYS A 51 3.35 -2.51 3.04
N LEU A 52 3.89 -2.10 1.88
CA LEU A 52 3.24 -1.09 1.03
C LEU A 52 1.87 -1.51 0.48
N GLN A 53 1.61 -2.80 0.34
CA GLN A 53 0.29 -3.32 -0.05
C GLN A 53 -0.67 -3.34 1.14
N HIS A 54 -0.19 -3.70 2.32
CA HIS A 54 -0.95 -3.68 3.57
C HIS A 54 -1.41 -2.27 3.95
N ASP A 55 -0.50 -1.29 3.91
CA ASP A 55 -0.82 0.12 4.15
C ASP A 55 -1.91 0.62 3.17
N ARG A 56 -1.81 0.24 1.89
CA ARG A 56 -2.83 0.57 0.88
C ARG A 56 -4.19 -0.08 1.17
N CYS A 57 -4.20 -1.32 1.67
CA CYS A 57 -5.41 -2.02 2.09
C CYS A 57 -6.07 -1.28 3.26
N TYR A 58 -5.28 -0.85 4.24
CA TYR A 58 -5.75 -0.03 5.36
C TYR A 58 -6.27 1.33 4.90
N ASP A 59 -5.58 2.03 3.98
CA ASP A 59 -6.03 3.31 3.43
C ASP A 59 -7.37 3.22 2.72
N ARG A 60 -7.61 2.11 2.00
CA ARG A 60 -8.91 1.81 1.35
C ARG A 60 -10.00 1.42 2.33
N GLN A 61 -9.64 1.13 3.59
CA GLN A 61 -10.56 0.68 4.63
C GLN A 61 -11.25 -0.63 4.25
N ASP A 62 -10.50 -1.51 3.58
CA ASP A 62 -10.90 -2.92 3.41
C ASP A 62 -10.90 -3.60 4.80
N LEU A 63 -11.64 -4.71 4.97
CA LEU A 63 -11.74 -5.37 6.29
C LEU A 63 -10.34 -5.70 6.85
N LYS A 64 -10.00 -5.14 8.03
CA LYS A 64 -8.69 -5.32 8.69
C LYS A 64 -8.20 -6.78 8.66
N LYS A 65 -9.07 -7.73 9.04
CA LYS A 65 -8.74 -9.16 9.03
C LYS A 65 -8.28 -9.64 7.64
N SER A 66 -8.97 -9.23 6.58
CA SER A 66 -8.61 -9.59 5.21
C SER A 66 -7.29 -8.95 4.78
N CYS A 67 -7.04 -7.69 5.15
CA CYS A 67 -5.75 -7.03 4.92
C CYS A 67 -4.61 -7.77 5.63
N ASP A 68 -4.79 -8.12 6.90
CA ASP A 68 -3.80 -8.82 7.71
C ASP A 68 -3.53 -10.23 7.17
N ASP A 69 -4.57 -10.97 6.78
CA ASP A 69 -4.43 -12.31 6.21
C ASP A 69 -3.64 -12.25 4.89
N THR A 70 -3.98 -11.32 3.99
CA THR A 70 -3.27 -11.10 2.72
C THR A 70 -1.81 -10.70 2.96
N PHE A 71 -1.57 -9.86 3.97
CA PHE A 71 -0.22 -9.46 4.35
C PHE A 71 0.60 -10.65 4.85
N CYS A 72 0.03 -11.48 5.72
CA CYS A 72 0.68 -12.69 6.22
C CYS A 72 1.00 -13.69 5.10
N GLU A 73 0.11 -13.84 4.11
CA GLU A 73 0.36 -14.67 2.92
C GLU A 73 1.50 -14.11 2.06
N CYS A 74 1.48 -12.81 1.78
CA CYS A 74 2.56 -12.13 1.05
C CYS A 74 3.92 -12.35 1.72
N LEU A 75 3.97 -12.20 3.05
CA LEU A 75 5.14 -12.43 3.86
C LEU A 75 5.65 -13.88 3.82
N ALA A 76 4.74 -14.86 3.80
CA ALA A 76 5.10 -16.27 3.64
C ALA A 76 5.75 -16.54 2.28
N VAL A 77 5.23 -15.94 1.21
CA VAL A 77 5.83 -16.02 -0.14
C VAL A 77 7.18 -15.31 -0.19
N ALA A 78 7.28 -14.09 0.37
CA ALA A 78 8.49 -13.28 0.37
C ALA A 78 9.66 -13.93 1.14
N SER A 79 9.35 -14.76 2.15
CA SER A 79 10.34 -15.49 2.95
C SER A 79 10.57 -16.94 2.51
N LYS A 80 9.95 -17.39 1.41
CA LYS A 80 10.08 -18.78 0.92
C LYS A 80 11.55 -19.15 0.73
N GLY A 81 11.93 -20.34 1.20
CA GLY A 81 13.31 -20.84 1.13
C GLY A 81 14.26 -20.29 2.22
N ASN A 82 13.82 -19.36 3.07
CA ASN A 82 14.60 -18.84 4.19
C ASN A 82 13.85 -19.06 5.52
N ASN A 83 14.15 -20.17 6.20
CA ASN A 83 13.50 -20.55 7.45
C ASN A 83 13.77 -19.55 8.58
N LEU A 84 14.96 -18.95 8.63
CA LEU A 84 15.29 -17.95 9.64
C LEU A 84 14.43 -16.69 9.45
N CYS A 85 14.34 -16.20 8.21
CA CYS A 85 13.47 -15.09 7.88
C CYS A 85 12.00 -15.39 8.19
N LYS A 86 11.53 -16.59 7.83
CA LYS A 86 10.16 -17.01 8.08
C LYS A 86 9.84 -16.98 9.58
N THR A 87 10.68 -17.60 10.41
CA THR A 87 10.40 -17.79 11.83
C THR A 87 10.67 -16.52 12.64
N LEU A 88 11.83 -15.87 12.45
CA LEU A 88 12.28 -14.74 13.27
C LEU A 88 11.99 -13.37 12.65
N GLY A 89 11.63 -13.31 11.37
CA GLY A 89 11.25 -12.06 10.69
C GLY A 89 9.75 -12.01 10.43
N THR A 90 9.31 -12.68 9.37
CA THR A 90 8.00 -12.47 8.77
C THR A 90 6.84 -13.01 9.60
N SER A 91 7.02 -14.12 10.32
CA SER A 91 6.01 -14.62 11.29
C SER A 91 5.72 -13.59 12.40
N HIS A 92 6.77 -12.97 12.95
CA HIS A 92 6.60 -11.91 13.95
C HIS A 92 5.86 -10.69 13.37
N MET A 93 6.21 -10.26 12.16
CA MET A 93 5.52 -9.16 11.50
C MET A 93 4.03 -9.44 11.31
N CYS A 94 3.66 -10.64 10.87
CA CYS A 94 2.26 -11.09 10.75
C CYS A 94 1.52 -11.02 12.10
N ASN A 95 2.15 -11.51 13.18
CA ASN A 95 1.54 -11.48 14.51
C ASN A 95 1.37 -10.05 15.04
N VAL A 96 2.35 -9.18 14.81
CA VAL A 96 2.30 -7.78 15.25
C VAL A 96 1.11 -7.04 14.64
N VAL A 97 0.85 -7.15 13.34
CA VAL A 97 -0.28 -6.45 12.72
C VAL A 97 -1.64 -7.00 13.17
N ARG A 98 -1.72 -8.31 13.42
CA ARG A 98 -2.94 -8.94 13.94
C ARG A 98 -3.27 -8.47 15.35
N LEU A 99 -2.26 -8.43 16.23
CA LEU A 99 -2.42 -8.07 17.64
C LEU A 99 -2.54 -6.55 17.87
N PHE A 100 -1.71 -5.76 17.17
CA PHE A 100 -1.53 -4.32 17.47
C PHE A 100 -1.93 -3.39 16.31
N GLY A 101 -2.26 -3.94 15.15
CA GLY A 101 -2.53 -3.15 13.94
C GLY A 101 -3.86 -2.37 13.96
N GLN A 102 -4.70 -2.52 14.98
CA GLN A 102 -6.00 -1.83 15.04
C GLN A 102 -5.84 -0.31 15.07
N THR A 103 -4.88 0.19 15.84
CA THR A 103 -4.59 1.63 15.92
C THR A 103 -4.19 2.20 14.57
N ALA A 104 -3.30 1.53 13.84
CA ALA A 104 -2.87 1.94 12.50
C ALA A 104 -4.03 1.91 11.49
N TYR A 105 -4.87 0.88 11.54
CA TYR A 105 -6.07 0.76 10.71
C TYR A 105 -7.06 1.92 10.91
N ASP A 106 -7.32 2.28 12.17
CA ASP A 106 -8.22 3.38 12.52
C ASP A 106 -7.63 4.76 12.16
N GLN A 107 -6.31 4.92 12.24
CA GLN A 107 -5.62 6.14 11.82
C GLN A 107 -5.71 6.35 10.30
N ALA A 108 -5.55 5.29 9.51
CA ALA A 108 -5.72 5.34 8.06
C ALA A 108 -7.12 5.87 7.66
N LYS A 109 -8.16 5.50 8.42
CA LYS A 109 -9.53 6.00 8.25
C LYS A 109 -9.65 7.51 8.43
N LYS A 110 -9.03 8.04 9.50
CA LYS A 110 -9.06 9.47 9.84
C LYS A 110 -8.34 10.28 8.76
N GLY A 111 -7.16 9.83 8.34
CA GLY A 111 -6.41 10.44 7.25
C GLY A 111 -7.21 10.53 5.95
N ASN A 112 -8.00 9.50 5.62
CA ASN A 112 -8.88 9.53 4.45
C ASN A 112 -10.02 10.56 4.60
N THR A 113 -10.63 10.64 5.79
CA THR A 113 -11.68 11.63 6.10
C THR A 113 -11.16 13.06 6.01
N ASP A 114 -9.95 13.31 6.49
CA ASP A 114 -9.32 14.63 6.46
C ASP A 114 -8.88 15.01 5.03
N LYS A 115 -8.39 14.06 4.24
CA LYS A 115 -8.15 14.25 2.80
C LYS A 115 -9.44 14.65 2.07
N ILE A 116 -10.55 13.97 2.33
CA ILE A 116 -11.86 14.30 1.72
C ILE A 116 -12.35 15.69 2.14
N LYS A 117 -12.25 16.05 3.43
CA LYS A 117 -12.60 17.39 3.92
C LYS A 117 -11.73 18.48 3.30
N LYS A 118 -10.43 18.24 3.14
CA LYS A 118 -9.50 19.17 2.49
C LYS A 118 -9.82 19.36 1.01
N THR A 119 -10.09 18.28 0.28
CA THR A 119 -10.51 18.36 -1.14
C THR A 119 -11.85 19.08 -1.30
N LYS A 120 -12.80 18.91 -0.37
CA LYS A 120 -14.07 19.65 -0.37
C LYS A 120 -13.86 21.13 -0.04
N LYS A 121 -13.00 21.47 0.92
CA LYS A 121 -12.64 22.86 1.27
C LYS A 121 -11.96 23.59 0.11
N ILE A 122 -11.11 22.91 -0.67
CA ILE A 122 -10.47 23.47 -1.88
C ILE A 122 -11.51 23.72 -2.99
N LYS A 123 -12.56 22.89 -3.09
CA LYS A 123 -13.67 23.11 -4.05
C LYS A 123 -14.70 24.16 -3.59
N SER A 124 -14.69 24.56 -2.33
CA SER A 124 -15.70 25.46 -1.75
C SER A 124 -15.20 26.89 -1.51
N ASN A 125 -13.97 27.23 -1.91
CA ASN A 125 -13.48 28.62 -1.81
C ASN A 125 -13.95 29.47 -3.00
N GLY A 126 -15.26 29.47 -3.21
CA GLY A 126 -16.01 30.27 -4.17
C GLY A 126 -17.39 30.56 -3.60
N GLY A 127 -17.44 31.51 -2.64
CA GLY A 127 -18.65 32.25 -2.26
C GLY A 127 -19.50 31.71 -1.10
N GLY A 128 -19.75 32.58 -0.11
CA GLY A 128 -21.07 32.72 0.51
C GLY A 128 -21.34 32.02 1.86
N LYS A 129 -21.42 32.83 2.92
CA LYS A 129 -21.86 32.56 4.30
C LYS A 129 -23.38 32.32 4.38
N LEU A 130 -23.86 31.33 5.17
CA LEU A 130 -25.07 31.42 6.00
C LEU A 130 -25.23 30.22 6.96
N GLU A 131 -25.69 30.54 8.16
CA GLU A 131 -25.96 29.67 9.32
C GLU A 131 -27.22 28.81 9.12
N GLY A 132 -27.36 27.72 9.88
CA GLY A 132 -28.63 26.99 9.97
C GLY A 132 -28.51 25.58 10.56
N ASN A 133 -29.40 25.28 11.51
CA ASN A 133 -29.36 24.19 12.48
C ASN A 133 -30.06 22.90 12.01
N SER A 134 -29.66 21.77 12.60
CA SER A 134 -30.40 20.51 12.89
C SER A 134 -31.17 19.69 11.83
N SER A 135 -30.81 18.41 11.81
CA SER A 135 -31.66 17.19 11.75
C SER A 135 -32.41 16.74 10.47
N ASN A 136 -32.07 15.47 10.15
CA ASN A 136 -32.89 14.33 9.74
C ASN A 136 -33.07 13.94 8.27
N GLN A 137 -32.79 12.64 8.04
CA GLN A 137 -33.31 11.70 7.02
C GLN A 137 -33.35 12.12 5.54
N ASN A 138 -32.63 11.40 4.66
CA ASN A 138 -33.29 10.39 3.79
C ASN A 138 -32.29 9.54 2.98
N LYS A 139 -32.76 8.33 2.65
CA LYS A 139 -32.13 7.32 1.81
C LYS A 139 -32.00 7.76 0.33
N LYS A 140 -31.07 7.08 -0.35
CA LYS A 140 -31.18 6.48 -1.70
C LYS A 140 -30.27 7.06 -2.80
N SER A 141 -29.70 6.09 -3.52
CA SER A 141 -29.14 6.15 -4.89
C SER A 141 -27.66 6.51 -5.04
N LYS A 142 -26.82 5.47 -5.20
CA LYS A 142 -25.50 5.57 -5.83
C LYS A 142 -25.09 4.27 -6.53
N GLY A 143 -26.00 3.72 -7.34
CA GLY A 143 -25.78 2.50 -8.13
C GLY A 143 -24.91 2.70 -9.38
N ASN A 144 -24.72 3.92 -9.87
CA ASN A 144 -24.12 4.14 -11.21
C ASN A 144 -22.63 4.53 -11.24
N LYS A 145 -21.93 4.60 -10.11
CA LYS A 145 -20.49 4.97 -10.10
C LYS A 145 -19.54 3.76 -10.04
N LEU A 146 -20.03 2.59 -9.61
CA LEU A 146 -19.22 1.39 -9.41
C LEU A 146 -18.80 0.73 -10.74
N GLN A 147 -19.69 0.72 -11.73
CA GLN A 147 -19.46 0.01 -13.00
C GLN A 147 -18.42 0.67 -13.92
N LYS A 148 -18.15 1.97 -13.76
CA LYS A 148 -17.15 2.68 -14.57
C LYS A 148 -15.72 2.48 -14.05
N ILE A 149 -15.57 2.08 -12.79
CA ILE A 149 -14.26 1.87 -12.14
C ILE A 149 -13.75 0.44 -12.41
N GLU A 150 -14.64 -0.55 -12.41
CA GLU A 150 -14.28 -1.95 -12.72
C GLU A 150 -13.75 -2.14 -14.15
N LYS A 151 -14.24 -1.36 -15.12
CA LYS A 151 -13.76 -1.45 -16.51
C LYS A 151 -12.36 -0.87 -16.73
N THR A 152 -11.92 0.03 -15.85
CA THR A 152 -10.55 0.59 -15.91
C THR A 152 -9.55 -0.31 -15.20
N LEU A 153 -9.93 -0.92 -14.07
CA LEU A 153 -9.06 -1.86 -13.34
C LEU A 153 -8.72 -3.12 -14.15
N LYS A 154 -9.69 -3.67 -14.89
CA LYS A 154 -9.44 -4.88 -15.71
C LYS A 154 -8.48 -4.64 -16.88
N LYS A 155 -8.29 -3.39 -17.31
CA LYS A 155 -7.38 -3.05 -18.40
C LYS A 155 -5.94 -2.89 -17.92
N GLU A 156 -5.74 -2.46 -16.67
CA GLU A 156 -4.41 -2.33 -16.07
C GLU A 156 -3.82 -3.69 -15.68
N GLU A 157 -4.66 -4.68 -15.31
CA GLU A 157 -4.20 -6.04 -14.99
C GLU A 157 -3.68 -6.82 -16.21
N THR A 158 -4.16 -6.53 -17.43
CA THR A 158 -3.76 -7.26 -18.65
C THR A 158 -2.42 -6.79 -19.20
N GLU A 159 -2.06 -5.51 -19.00
CA GLU A 159 -0.82 -4.93 -19.53
C GLU A 159 0.41 -5.28 -18.65
N GLU A 160 0.23 -5.53 -17.35
CA GLU A 160 1.32 -5.97 -16.46
C GLU A 160 1.68 -7.46 -16.64
N GLU A 161 0.73 -8.31 -17.05
CA GLU A 161 0.94 -9.74 -17.25
C GLU A 161 1.70 -10.05 -18.56
N GLU A 162 1.54 -9.20 -19.58
CA GLU A 162 2.25 -9.36 -20.86
C GLU A 162 3.74 -8.99 -20.76
N LEU A 163 4.09 -7.99 -19.94
CA LEU A 163 5.48 -7.58 -19.71
C LEU A 163 6.28 -8.61 -18.89
N PHE A 164 5.60 -9.31 -17.97
CA PHE A 164 6.21 -10.37 -17.16
C PHE A 164 6.56 -11.60 -18.01
N ASN A 165 5.68 -11.99 -18.94
CA ASN A 165 5.90 -13.16 -19.81
C ASN A 165 6.97 -12.97 -20.88
N THR A 166 7.26 -11.74 -21.33
CA THR A 166 8.36 -11.47 -22.27
C THR A 166 9.74 -11.51 -21.63
N THR A 167 9.84 -11.38 -20.30
CA THR A 167 11.13 -11.29 -19.59
C THR A 167 11.69 -12.67 -19.21
N GLU A 168 10.86 -13.73 -19.21
CA GLU A 168 11.30 -15.13 -19.01
C GLU A 168 11.78 -15.83 -20.30
N ARG A 169 11.77 -15.16 -21.46
CA ARG A 169 12.20 -15.71 -22.77
C ARG A 169 13.50 -15.10 -23.32
N LEU A 170 14.26 -14.36 -22.52
CA LEU A 170 15.60 -13.84 -22.83
C LEU A 170 16.62 -14.38 -21.84
#